data_AF-A0A8T3LMQ2-F1
#
_entry.id   AF-A0A8T3LMQ2-F1
#
_cell.length_a   1.000
_cell.length_b   1.000
_cell.length_c   1.000
_cell.angle_alpha   90.00
_cell.angle_beta   90.00
_cell.angle_gamma   90.00
#
_symmetry.space_group_name_H-M   'P 1'
#
loop_
_entity.id
_entity.type
_entity.pdbx_description
1 polymer ?
#
loop_
_entity_poly.entity_id
_entity_poly.type
_entity_poly.pdbx_seq_one_letter_code
_entity_poly.pdbx_strand_id
1 'polypeptide(L)'
;SVFNIARMSPQKRMAVLVAFVLAWETLALDDALDVLDAMLAVIIRDARKIGQKKRLRSLKDLDKSALALASACSYLLKEETPDESIRAEVFSYIPRQKLAEIITLVREIARPSDDNFHEEMVEQYGRVRRFLPHLLNTVKFSSAPAGVTTLNACDYLSREFSSRRQFFDDAPTEIISRSWKRLVINKEKHITRRGYTLC
;
A
#
# COMPACT_ATOMS: atom_id res chain seq x y z
N SER A 1 36.12 -4.60 -31.36
CA SER A 1 35.32 -4.46 -32.59
C SER A 1 34.86 -5.84 -33.07
N VAL A 2 33.75 -5.92 -33.79
CA VAL A 2 33.19 -7.17 -34.35
C VAL A 2 34.24 -7.95 -35.18
N PHE A 3 35.12 -7.24 -35.88
CA PHE A 3 36.21 -7.81 -36.68
C PHE A 3 37.25 -8.60 -35.89
N ASN A 4 37.53 -8.21 -34.64
CA ASN A 4 38.50 -8.93 -33.79
C ASN A 4 37.92 -10.23 -33.24
N ILE A 5 36.60 -10.28 -32.99
CA ILE A 5 35.90 -11.48 -32.51
C ILE A 5 35.78 -12.52 -33.63
N ALA A 6 35.54 -12.09 -34.87
CA ALA A 6 35.42 -12.97 -36.04
C ALA A 6 36.69 -13.77 -36.33
N ARG A 7 37.87 -13.23 -35.98
CA ARG A 7 39.19 -13.84 -36.20
C ARG A 7 39.65 -14.77 -35.07
N MET A 8 38.90 -14.87 -33.98
CA MET A 8 39.24 -15.77 -32.86
C MET A 8 39.00 -17.24 -33.24
N SER A 9 39.70 -18.16 -32.56
CA SER A 9 39.37 -19.59 -32.66
C SER A 9 37.92 -19.82 -32.20
N PRO A 10 37.22 -20.84 -32.73
CA PRO A 10 35.81 -21.07 -32.43
C PRO A 10 35.50 -21.11 -30.92
N GLN A 11 36.36 -21.74 -30.13
CA GLN A 11 36.24 -21.83 -28.67
C GLN A 11 36.37 -20.46 -28.00
N LYS A 12 37.39 -19.66 -28.35
CA LYS A 12 37.59 -18.32 -27.79
C LYS A 12 36.46 -17.37 -28.20
N ARG A 13 36.03 -17.45 -29.46
CA ARG A 13 34.90 -16.67 -29.96
C ARG A 13 33.62 -16.97 -29.18
N MET A 14 33.32 -18.24 -28.96
CA MET A 14 32.15 -18.66 -28.17
C MET A 14 32.25 -18.14 -26.73
N ALA A 15 33.40 -18.33 -26.08
CA ALA A 15 33.60 -17.85 -24.71
C ALA A 15 33.39 -16.33 -24.58
N VAL A 16 33.90 -15.54 -25.54
CA VAL A 16 33.72 -14.08 -25.56
C VAL A 16 32.26 -13.69 -25.81
N LEU A 17 31.56 -14.37 -26.72
CA LEU A 17 30.15 -14.09 -26.99
C LEU A 17 29.27 -14.43 -25.78
N VAL A 18 29.52 -15.56 -25.10
CA VAL A 18 28.80 -15.93 -23.87
C VAL A 18 29.07 -14.92 -22.77
N ALA A 19 30.33 -14.55 -22.53
CA ALA A 19 30.69 -13.54 -21.54
C ALA A 19 30.04 -12.19 -21.83
N PHE A 20 29.99 -11.79 -23.12
CA PHE A 20 29.30 -10.57 -23.55
C PHE A 20 27.80 -10.63 -23.24
N VAL A 21 27.12 -11.73 -23.61
CA VAL A 21 25.68 -11.88 -23.35
C VAL A 21 25.39 -11.82 -21.85
N LEU A 22 26.17 -12.53 -21.02
CA LEU A 22 25.97 -12.53 -19.57
C LEU A 22 26.20 -11.12 -18.96
N ALA A 23 27.22 -10.41 -19.41
CA ALA A 23 27.49 -9.05 -18.93
C ALA A 23 26.37 -8.08 -19.31
N TRP A 24 25.87 -8.15 -20.55
CA TRP A 24 24.78 -7.29 -21.01
C TRP A 24 23.42 -7.68 -20.44
N GLU A 25 23.17 -8.96 -20.19
CA GLU A 25 21.97 -9.42 -19.46
C GLU A 25 21.96 -8.83 -18.05
N THR A 26 23.09 -8.86 -17.36
CA THR A 26 23.23 -8.27 -16.01
C THR A 26 22.96 -6.76 -16.06
N LEU A 27 23.59 -6.04 -16.99
CA LEU A 27 23.40 -4.59 -17.14
C LEU A 27 21.96 -4.21 -17.50
N ALA A 28 21.31 -5.00 -18.38
CA ALA A 28 19.92 -4.77 -18.75
C ALA A 28 18.94 -5.04 -17.59
N LEU A 29 19.25 -6.00 -16.72
CA LEU A 29 18.48 -6.26 -15.50
C LEU A 29 18.63 -5.11 -14.50
N ASP A 30 19.84 -4.60 -14.31
CA ASP A 30 20.09 -3.43 -13.45
C ASP A 30 19.31 -2.20 -13.95
N ASP A 31 19.40 -1.90 -15.25
CA ASP A 31 18.64 -0.80 -15.88
C ASP A 31 17.12 -0.97 -15.69
N ALA A 32 16.60 -2.20 -15.78
CA ALA A 32 15.19 -2.48 -15.57
C ALA A 32 14.74 -2.23 -14.12
N LEU A 33 15.60 -2.54 -13.15
CA LEU A 33 15.36 -2.27 -11.73
C LEU A 33 15.43 -0.77 -11.42
N ASP A 34 16.34 -0.03 -12.03
CA ASP A 34 16.42 1.43 -11.89
C ASP A 34 15.13 2.11 -12.41
N VAL A 35 14.61 1.64 -13.54
CA VAL A 35 13.33 2.12 -14.09
C VAL A 35 12.17 1.77 -13.16
N LEU A 36 12.16 0.56 -12.60
CA LEU A 36 11.15 0.15 -11.61
C LEU A 36 11.16 1.08 -10.39
N ASP A 37 12.33 1.34 -9.82
CA ASP A 37 12.49 2.21 -8.65
C ASP A 37 12.02 3.64 -8.95
N ALA A 38 12.38 4.18 -10.12
CA ALA A 38 11.90 5.49 -10.56
C ALA A 38 10.37 5.53 -10.69
N MET A 39 9.76 4.47 -11.24
CA MET A 39 8.29 4.36 -11.35
C MET A 39 7.61 4.25 -9.99
N LEU A 40 8.13 3.43 -9.08
CA LEU A 40 7.61 3.28 -7.73
C LEU A 40 7.73 4.59 -6.95
N ALA A 41 8.85 5.30 -7.06
CA ALA A 41 9.04 6.61 -6.44
C ALA A 41 7.99 7.63 -6.90
N VAL A 42 7.65 7.64 -8.21
CA VAL A 42 6.57 8.48 -8.75
C VAL A 42 5.21 8.09 -8.16
N ILE A 43 4.89 6.80 -8.14
CA ILE A 43 3.62 6.27 -7.63
C ILE A 43 3.44 6.64 -6.15
N ILE A 44 4.46 6.40 -5.32
CA ILE A 44 4.45 6.70 -3.89
C ILE A 44 4.29 8.20 -3.65
N ARG A 45 5.02 9.03 -4.41
CA ARG A 45 4.91 10.49 -4.31
C ARG A 45 3.50 10.98 -4.67
N ASP A 46 2.89 10.43 -5.71
CA ASP A 46 1.54 10.79 -6.12
C ASP A 46 0.51 10.35 -5.07
N ALA A 47 0.63 9.14 -4.53
CA ALA A 47 -0.22 8.65 -3.43
C ALA A 47 -0.13 9.56 -2.21
N ARG A 48 1.10 9.95 -1.81
CA ARG A 48 1.33 10.89 -0.71
C ARG A 48 0.67 12.25 -0.97
N LYS A 49 0.78 12.78 -2.20
CA LYS A 49 0.15 14.04 -2.59
C LYS A 49 -1.37 13.97 -2.52
N ILE A 50 -1.97 12.85 -2.95
CA ILE A 50 -3.41 12.61 -2.83
C ILE A 50 -3.81 12.58 -1.34
N GLY A 51 -3.05 11.87 -0.51
CA GLY A 51 -3.30 11.73 0.93
C GLY A 51 -3.26 13.08 1.64
N GLN A 52 -2.22 13.88 1.36
CA GLN A 52 -2.10 15.25 1.87
C GLN A 52 -3.29 16.12 1.46
N LYS A 53 -3.71 16.06 0.18
CA LYS A 53 -4.85 16.85 -0.31
C LYS A 53 -6.17 16.44 0.35
N LYS A 54 -6.42 15.13 0.52
CA LYS A 54 -7.60 14.64 1.23
C LYS A 54 -7.58 15.07 2.70
N ARG A 55 -6.43 14.95 3.36
CA ARG A 55 -6.25 15.37 4.75
C ARG A 55 -6.54 16.85 4.94
N LEU A 56 -5.95 17.72 4.12
CA LEU A 56 -6.17 19.17 4.18
C LEU A 56 -7.65 19.54 3.99
N ARG A 57 -8.36 18.85 3.08
CA ARG A 57 -9.80 19.06 2.87
C ARG A 57 -10.64 18.67 4.09
N SER A 58 -10.28 17.59 4.78
CA SER A 58 -11.03 17.09 5.92
C SER A 58 -10.68 17.79 7.24
N LEU A 59 -9.60 18.58 7.32
CA LEU A 59 -9.18 19.22 8.57
C LEU A 59 -10.26 20.13 9.15
N LYS A 60 -10.90 20.94 8.31
CA LYS A 60 -11.97 21.85 8.77
C LYS A 60 -13.15 21.10 9.38
N ASP A 61 -13.55 20.00 8.74
CA ASP A 61 -14.66 19.17 9.21
C ASP A 61 -14.29 18.37 10.47
N LEU A 62 -13.02 17.95 10.57
CA LEU A 62 -12.46 17.31 11.76
C LEU A 62 -12.45 18.28 12.95
N ASP A 63 -11.95 19.51 12.78
CA ASP A 63 -11.89 20.51 13.85
C ASP A 63 -13.29 20.84 14.38
N LYS A 64 -14.25 21.07 13.46
CA LYS A 64 -15.65 21.33 13.83
C LYS A 64 -16.25 20.14 14.61
N SER A 65 -15.98 18.92 14.16
CA SER A 65 -16.48 17.70 14.80
C SER A 65 -15.83 17.46 16.17
N ALA A 66 -14.53 17.68 16.27
CA ALA A 66 -13.77 17.54 17.51
C ALA A 66 -14.24 18.54 18.57
N LEU A 67 -14.45 19.81 18.19
CA LEU A 67 -15.01 20.82 19.09
C LEU A 67 -16.42 20.44 19.57
N ALA A 68 -17.29 19.99 18.66
CA ALA A 68 -18.65 19.57 19.03
C ALA A 68 -18.64 18.36 19.98
N LEU A 69 -17.77 17.37 19.74
CA LEU A 69 -17.61 16.21 20.63
C LEU A 69 -17.00 16.62 21.98
N ALA A 70 -16.02 17.52 22.00
CA ALA A 70 -15.46 18.04 23.26
C ALA A 70 -16.53 18.78 24.08
N SER A 71 -17.36 19.60 23.44
CA SER A 71 -18.50 20.26 24.08
C SER A 71 -19.56 19.27 24.57
N ALA A 72 -19.81 18.16 23.86
CA ALA A 72 -20.72 17.12 24.34
C ALA A 72 -20.13 16.38 25.56
N CYS A 73 -18.84 16.05 25.51
CA CYS A 73 -18.16 15.34 26.59
C CYS A 73 -17.96 16.20 27.85
N SER A 74 -17.90 17.53 27.73
CA SER A 74 -17.74 18.39 28.92
C SER A 74 -18.92 18.30 29.89
N TYR A 75 -20.12 17.97 29.41
CA TYR A 75 -21.28 17.70 30.27
C TYR A 75 -21.10 16.46 31.14
N LEU A 76 -20.27 15.49 30.75
CA LEU A 76 -19.94 14.32 31.58
C LEU A 76 -19.07 14.70 32.79
N LEU A 77 -18.44 15.87 32.77
CA LEU A 77 -17.54 16.34 33.82
C LEU A 77 -18.21 17.33 34.78
N LYS A 78 -19.48 17.68 34.57
CA LYS A 78 -20.23 18.58 35.45
C LYS A 78 -20.76 17.80 36.66
N GLU A 79 -20.22 18.10 37.85
CA GLU A 79 -20.64 17.46 39.11
C GLU A 79 -22.02 17.93 39.59
N GLU A 80 -22.51 19.07 39.10
CA GLU A 80 -23.79 19.67 39.52
C GLU A 80 -25.02 19.00 38.89
N THR A 81 -24.83 18.22 37.83
CA THR A 81 -25.92 17.60 37.06
C THR A 81 -26.09 16.14 37.44
N PRO A 82 -27.30 15.71 37.88
CA PRO A 82 -27.57 14.30 38.15
C PRO A 82 -27.29 13.43 36.93
N ASP A 83 -26.61 12.30 37.12
CA ASP A 83 -26.17 11.39 36.06
C ASP A 83 -27.30 11.00 35.08
N GLU A 84 -28.52 10.85 35.60
CA GLU A 84 -29.73 10.47 34.86
C GLU A 84 -30.16 11.54 33.84
N SER A 85 -29.81 12.81 34.08
CA SER A 85 -30.19 13.97 33.27
C SER A 85 -29.15 14.35 32.21
N ILE A 86 -27.89 13.90 32.35
CA ILE A 86 -26.78 14.31 31.48
C ILE A 86 -27.08 14.03 30.00
N ARG A 87 -27.69 12.87 29.69
CA ARG A 87 -28.04 12.53 28.30
C ARG A 87 -29.07 13.50 27.72
N ALA A 88 -30.08 13.88 28.49
CA ALA A 88 -31.09 14.83 28.05
C ALA A 88 -30.49 16.22 27.85
N GLU A 89 -29.59 16.64 28.73
CA GLU A 89 -28.89 17.92 28.64
C GLU A 89 -27.97 18.00 27.43
N VAL A 90 -27.16 16.96 27.18
CA VAL A 90 -26.34 16.86 25.95
C VAL A 90 -27.22 16.94 24.70
N PHE A 91 -28.37 16.24 24.68
CA PHE A 91 -29.28 16.27 23.53
C PHE A 91 -30.04 17.58 23.35
N SER A 92 -30.18 18.37 24.42
CA SER A 92 -30.72 19.74 24.32
C SER A 92 -29.76 20.66 23.57
N TYR A 93 -28.44 20.46 23.71
CA TYR A 93 -27.41 21.25 23.05
C TYR A 93 -27.07 20.71 21.64
N ILE A 94 -26.94 19.39 21.49
CA ILE A 94 -26.65 18.71 20.22
C ILE A 94 -27.69 17.60 20.01
N PRO A 95 -28.62 17.76 19.03
CA PRO A 95 -29.61 16.74 18.74
C PRO A 95 -28.97 15.36 18.48
N ARG A 96 -29.61 14.30 18.96
CA ARG A 96 -29.12 12.92 18.83
C ARG A 96 -28.69 12.56 17.41
N GLN A 97 -29.48 12.94 16.41
CA GLN A 97 -29.19 12.67 14.99
C GLN A 97 -27.88 13.33 14.57
N LYS A 98 -27.70 14.62 14.91
CA LYS A 98 -26.50 15.40 14.60
C LYS A 98 -25.27 14.84 15.30
N LEU A 99 -25.40 14.36 16.55
CA LEU A 99 -24.31 13.70 17.26
C LEU A 99 -23.90 12.39 16.56
N ALA A 100 -24.86 11.59 16.09
CA ALA A 100 -24.58 10.37 15.34
C ALA A 100 -23.89 10.66 13.99
N GLU A 101 -24.31 11.72 13.29
CA GLU A 101 -23.65 12.19 12.06
C GLU A 101 -22.20 12.63 12.33
N ILE A 102 -21.97 13.41 13.39
CA ILE A 102 -20.61 13.84 13.78
C ILE A 102 -19.72 12.64 14.10
N ILE A 103 -20.23 11.66 14.86
CA ILE A 103 -19.47 10.44 15.19
C ILE A 103 -19.12 9.66 13.91
N THR A 104 -20.07 9.55 12.99
CA THR A 104 -19.87 8.85 11.70
C THR A 104 -18.81 9.57 10.87
N LEU A 105 -18.93 10.89 10.74
CA LEU A 105 -17.97 11.72 10.03
C LEU A 105 -16.56 11.61 10.60
N VAL A 106 -16.41 11.68 11.93
CA VAL A 106 -15.10 11.52 12.59
C VAL A 106 -14.53 10.14 12.31
N ARG A 107 -15.33 9.07 12.38
CA ARG A 107 -14.87 7.71 12.05
C ARG A 107 -14.42 7.57 10.60
N GLU A 108 -15.00 8.35 9.68
CA GLU A 108 -14.62 8.34 8.27
C GLU A 108 -13.34 9.13 7.99
N ILE A 109 -13.15 10.30 8.63
CA ILE A 109 -12.03 11.20 8.32
C ILE A 109 -10.84 11.08 9.28
N ALA A 110 -11.04 10.50 10.46
CA ALA A 110 -9.96 10.22 11.40
C ALA A 110 -9.14 9.04 10.89
N ARG A 111 -7.82 9.22 10.86
CA ARG A 111 -6.87 8.15 10.51
C ARG A 111 -6.19 7.63 11.77
N PRO A 112 -5.92 6.32 11.85
CA PRO A 112 -4.98 5.79 12.83
C PRO A 112 -3.61 6.48 12.68
N SER A 113 -2.88 6.62 13.79
CA SER A 113 -1.52 7.22 13.81
C SER A 113 -0.55 6.56 12.83
N ASP A 114 -0.78 5.28 12.52
CA ASP A 114 0.13 4.44 11.76
C ASP A 114 -0.17 4.46 10.24
N ASP A 115 -1.22 5.15 9.80
CA ASP A 115 -1.56 5.26 8.38
C ASP A 115 -1.17 6.60 7.75
N ASN A 116 -0.01 6.60 7.11
CA ASN A 116 0.53 7.79 6.48
C ASN A 116 -0.05 8.08 5.09
N PHE A 117 -0.52 7.08 4.33
CA PHE A 117 -1.10 7.21 2.97
C PHE A 117 -1.40 5.83 2.33
N HIS A 118 -1.49 4.74 3.10
CA HIS A 118 -1.59 3.39 2.52
C HIS A 118 -2.92 3.17 1.81
N GLU A 119 -4.00 3.80 2.28
CA GLU A 119 -5.29 3.83 1.55
C GLU A 119 -5.11 4.45 0.15
N GLU A 120 -4.36 5.54 0.03
CA GLU A 120 -4.02 6.13 -1.27
C GLU A 120 -3.08 5.27 -2.11
N MET A 121 -2.19 4.49 -1.48
CA MET A 121 -1.40 3.49 -2.21
C MET A 121 -2.31 2.45 -2.86
N VAL A 122 -3.32 1.96 -2.15
CA VAL A 122 -4.31 1.00 -2.70
C VAL A 122 -5.01 1.55 -3.93
N GLU A 123 -5.27 2.86 -3.99
CA GLU A 123 -5.83 3.52 -5.18
C GLU A 123 -4.88 3.47 -6.39
N GLN A 124 -3.56 3.35 -6.17
CA GLN A 124 -2.55 3.22 -7.24
C GLN A 124 -2.44 1.79 -7.81
N TYR A 125 -3.20 0.83 -7.30
CA TYR A 125 -3.17 -0.57 -7.75
C TYR A 125 -3.26 -0.71 -9.27
N GLY A 126 -4.11 0.10 -9.91
CA GLY A 126 -4.28 0.07 -11.37
C GLY A 126 -3.01 0.41 -12.15
N ARG A 127 -2.10 1.21 -11.60
CA ARG A 127 -0.79 1.52 -12.19
C ARG A 127 0.17 0.36 -12.01
N VAL A 128 0.27 -0.17 -10.79
CA VAL A 128 1.17 -1.27 -10.45
C VAL A 128 0.83 -2.56 -11.21
N ARG A 129 -0.47 -2.90 -11.28
CA ARG A 129 -0.96 -4.09 -12.01
C ARG A 129 -0.57 -4.10 -13.50
N ARG A 130 -0.29 -2.95 -14.12
CA ARG A 130 0.03 -2.89 -15.56
C ARG A 130 1.42 -3.44 -15.88
N PHE A 131 2.38 -3.24 -14.99
CA PHE A 131 3.78 -3.64 -15.25
C PHE A 131 4.22 -4.80 -14.38
N LEU A 132 3.72 -4.90 -13.14
CA LEU A 132 4.20 -5.89 -12.17
C LEU A 132 4.08 -7.35 -12.65
N PRO A 133 2.98 -7.80 -13.31
CA PRO A 133 2.91 -9.16 -13.83
C PRO A 133 3.99 -9.46 -14.87
N HIS A 134 4.32 -8.48 -15.73
CA HIS A 134 5.35 -8.67 -16.74
C HIS A 134 6.73 -8.73 -16.09
N LEU A 135 7.01 -7.82 -15.15
CA LEU A 135 8.26 -7.82 -14.38
C LEU A 135 8.50 -9.17 -13.69
N LEU A 136 7.53 -9.67 -12.93
CA LEU A 136 7.68 -10.91 -12.15
C LEU A 136 7.80 -12.18 -13.03
N ASN A 137 7.31 -12.15 -14.27
CA ASN A 137 7.42 -13.28 -15.19
C ASN A 137 8.68 -13.20 -16.08
N THR A 138 9.25 -12.01 -16.28
CA THR A 138 10.44 -11.80 -17.11
C THR A 138 11.73 -11.87 -16.29
N VAL A 139 11.75 -11.24 -15.10
CA VAL A 139 12.93 -11.18 -14.25
C VAL A 139 12.93 -12.37 -13.29
N LYS A 140 14.05 -13.12 -13.28
CA LYS A 140 14.27 -14.20 -12.32
C LYS A 140 14.84 -13.63 -11.04
N PHE A 141 13.98 -13.49 -10.03
CA PHE A 141 14.42 -13.05 -8.71
C PHE A 141 15.07 -14.20 -7.93
N SER A 142 16.00 -13.84 -7.05
CA SER A 142 16.64 -14.73 -6.09
C SER A 142 16.89 -13.95 -4.81
N SER A 143 16.93 -14.64 -3.68
CA SER A 143 17.05 -13.99 -2.38
C SER A 143 18.15 -14.60 -1.53
N ALA A 144 18.85 -13.75 -0.78
CA ALA A 144 19.58 -14.18 0.42
C ALA A 144 18.59 -14.69 1.49
N PRO A 145 19.05 -15.38 2.56
CA PRO A 145 18.15 -15.95 3.58
C PRO A 145 17.14 -14.96 4.18
N ALA A 146 17.53 -13.70 4.35
CA ALA A 146 16.65 -12.65 4.87
C ALA A 146 15.50 -12.25 3.91
N GLY A 147 15.62 -12.54 2.61
CA GLY A 147 14.65 -12.16 1.58
C GLY A 147 13.72 -13.29 1.12
N VAL A 148 13.83 -14.49 1.70
CA VAL A 148 13.05 -15.68 1.30
C VAL A 148 11.56 -15.41 1.38
N THR A 149 11.10 -14.73 2.44
CA THR A 149 9.70 -14.35 2.62
C THR A 149 9.20 -13.46 1.48
N THR A 150 9.99 -12.46 1.08
CA THR A 150 9.65 -11.57 -0.03
C THR A 150 9.62 -12.31 -1.36
N LEU A 151 10.60 -13.19 -1.60
CA LEU A 151 10.65 -14.02 -2.81
C LEU A 151 9.41 -14.92 -2.93
N ASN A 152 8.99 -15.56 -1.84
CA ASN A 152 7.77 -16.38 -1.80
C ASN A 152 6.53 -15.56 -2.18
N ALA A 153 6.43 -14.31 -1.71
CA ALA A 153 5.33 -13.42 -2.05
C ALA A 153 5.35 -13.02 -3.54
N CYS A 154 6.53 -12.75 -4.10
CA CYS A 154 6.70 -12.49 -5.54
C CYS A 154 6.31 -13.69 -6.39
N ASP A 155 6.76 -14.89 -6.01
CA ASP A 155 6.44 -16.14 -6.70
C ASP A 155 4.96 -16.49 -6.62
N TYR A 156 4.31 -16.19 -5.50
CA TYR A 156 2.86 -16.32 -5.36
C TYR A 156 2.14 -15.36 -6.32
N LEU A 157 2.54 -14.09 -6.32
CA LEU A 157 1.94 -13.06 -7.16
C LEU A 157 2.10 -13.36 -8.66
N SER A 158 3.27 -13.83 -9.10
CA SER A 158 3.54 -14.14 -10.51
C SER A 158 2.55 -15.17 -11.08
N ARG A 159 2.18 -16.17 -10.26
CA ARG A 159 1.20 -17.21 -10.60
C ARG A 159 -0.25 -16.69 -10.58
N GLU A 160 -0.58 -15.87 -9.59
CA GLU A 160 -1.96 -15.39 -9.36
C GLU A 160 -2.37 -14.22 -10.24
N PHE A 161 -1.44 -13.54 -10.94
CA PHE A 161 -1.81 -12.40 -11.79
C PHE A 161 -2.75 -12.77 -12.95
N SER A 162 -2.69 -14.01 -13.44
CA SER A 162 -3.58 -14.56 -14.47
C SER A 162 -5.01 -14.75 -13.96
N SER A 163 -5.18 -14.94 -12.65
CA SER A 163 -6.49 -15.07 -12.01
C SER A 163 -7.27 -13.75 -12.07
N ARG A 164 -8.60 -13.82 -12.11
CA ARG A 164 -9.50 -12.67 -11.97
C ARG A 164 -10.12 -12.54 -10.57
N ARG A 165 -9.71 -13.40 -9.63
CA ARG A 165 -10.19 -13.36 -8.24
C ARG A 165 -9.88 -12.00 -7.60
N GLN A 166 -10.81 -11.53 -6.77
CA GLN A 166 -10.64 -10.32 -5.95
C GLN A 166 -9.89 -10.60 -4.65
N PHE A 167 -9.94 -11.84 -4.19
CA PHE A 167 -9.30 -12.29 -2.97
C PHE A 167 -8.27 -13.37 -3.28
N PHE A 168 -7.26 -13.44 -2.44
CA PHE A 168 -6.24 -14.47 -2.41
C PHE A 168 -6.53 -15.41 -1.24
N ASP A 169 -6.36 -16.70 -1.49
CA ASP A 169 -6.69 -17.75 -0.52
C ASP A 169 -5.44 -18.10 0.31
N ASP A 170 -4.33 -18.46 -0.35
CA ASP A 170 -3.12 -18.99 0.29
C ASP A 170 -1.89 -18.08 0.14
N ALA A 171 -2.09 -16.76 0.22
CA ALA A 171 -0.97 -15.81 0.06
C ALA A 171 -0.06 -15.76 1.30
N PRO A 172 1.28 -15.77 1.16
CA PRO A 172 2.22 -15.61 2.28
C PRO A 172 1.98 -14.32 3.08
N THR A 173 1.72 -14.43 4.37
CA THR A 173 1.29 -13.25 5.18
C THR A 173 2.41 -12.62 6.00
N GLU A 174 3.57 -13.28 6.07
CA GLU A 174 4.70 -12.86 6.92
C GLU A 174 5.35 -11.56 6.44
N ILE A 175 5.18 -11.20 5.15
CA ILE A 175 5.66 -9.94 4.58
C ILE A 175 4.81 -8.73 4.98
N ILE A 176 3.57 -8.96 5.43
CA ILE A 176 2.59 -7.90 5.67
C ILE A 176 2.95 -7.14 6.95
N SER A 177 3.35 -5.87 6.80
CA SER A 177 3.61 -5.00 7.93
C SER A 177 2.33 -4.63 8.70
N ARG A 178 2.49 -4.15 9.94
CA ARG A 178 1.36 -3.75 10.80
C ARG A 178 0.49 -2.67 10.15
N SER A 179 1.09 -1.70 9.45
CA SER A 179 0.36 -0.59 8.82
C SER A 179 -0.51 -1.05 7.65
N TRP A 180 -0.10 -2.11 6.96
CA TRP A 180 -0.82 -2.70 5.82
C TRP A 180 -1.90 -3.69 6.21
N LYS A 181 -1.79 -4.33 7.38
CA LYS A 181 -2.65 -5.46 7.78
C LYS A 181 -4.15 -5.21 7.59
N ARG A 182 -4.64 -4.01 7.92
CA ARG A 182 -6.07 -3.64 7.77
C ARG A 182 -6.54 -3.46 6.31
N LEU A 183 -5.61 -3.19 5.40
CA LEU A 183 -5.88 -3.00 3.97
C LEU A 183 -5.71 -4.30 3.20
N VAL A 184 -4.82 -5.17 3.67
CA VAL A 184 -4.57 -6.47 3.09
C VAL A 184 -5.59 -7.50 3.55
N ILE A 185 -5.92 -7.55 4.85
CA ILE A 185 -6.84 -8.54 5.41
C ILE A 185 -8.15 -7.83 5.77
N ASN A 186 -9.25 -8.23 5.13
CA ASN A 186 -10.56 -7.64 5.40
C ASN A 186 -11.16 -8.20 6.73
N LYS A 187 -12.34 -7.68 7.12
CA LYS A 187 -13.03 -8.11 8.36
C LYS A 187 -13.41 -9.61 8.37
N GLU A 188 -13.59 -10.20 7.19
CA GLU A 188 -13.91 -11.63 6.99
C GLU A 188 -12.64 -12.50 6.94
N LYS A 189 -11.47 -11.92 7.15
CA LYS A 189 -10.14 -12.56 7.06
C LYS A 189 -9.72 -12.96 5.64
N HIS A 190 -10.36 -12.44 4.60
CA HIS A 190 -9.93 -12.61 3.22
C HIS A 190 -8.79 -11.65 2.88
N ILE A 191 -7.79 -12.16 2.15
CA ILE A 191 -6.66 -11.37 1.66
C ILE A 191 -7.10 -10.64 0.39
N THR A 192 -7.15 -9.31 0.44
CA THR A 192 -7.52 -8.50 -0.71
C THR A 192 -6.39 -8.47 -1.72
N ARG A 193 -6.72 -8.71 -2.99
CA ARG A 193 -5.73 -8.68 -4.07
C ARG A 193 -5.02 -7.35 -4.17
N ARG A 194 -5.77 -6.24 -4.05
CA ARG A 194 -5.22 -4.88 -4.21
C ARG A 194 -4.27 -4.54 -3.07
N GLY A 195 -4.69 -4.79 -1.82
CA GLY A 195 -3.86 -4.55 -0.66
C GLY A 195 -2.59 -5.39 -0.70
N TYR A 196 -2.73 -6.70 -0.93
CA TYR A 196 -1.59 -7.62 -0.95
C TYR A 196 -0.57 -7.31 -2.06
N THR A 197 -1.03 -6.90 -3.24
CA THR A 197 -0.12 -6.55 -4.36
C THR A 197 0.76 -5.33 -4.05
N LEU A 198 0.33 -4.48 -3.11
CA LEU A 198 0.96 -3.18 -2.85
C LEU A 198 1.68 -3.09 -1.51
N CYS A 199 1.48 -4.06 -0.63
CA CYS A 199 2.00 -4.04 0.73
C CYS A 199 3.48 -4.36 0.84
#